data_AF-A0A535M101-F1
#
_entry.id   AF-A0A535M101-F1
#
_cell.length_a   1.000
_cell.length_b   1.000
_cell.length_c   1.000
_cell.angle_alpha   90.00
_cell.angle_beta   90.00
_cell.angle_gamma   90.00
#
_symmetry.space_group_name_H-M   'P 1'
#
loop_
_entity.id
_entity.type
_entity.pdbx_description
1 polymer ?
#
loop_
_entity_poly.entity_id
_entity_poly.type
_entity_poly.pdbx_seq_one_letter_code
_entity_poly.pdbx_strand_id
1 'polypeptide(L)'
;HPSRPNVLFMQKHWDVMRTDDAGEMWHEISGNLPSDFGFVIDVHSHEPDTVYVIPIKSDSDHFVPDGKLRVYRSRSGGNEWEALTKGLPQKDCYVNVLRDAMAVDSLDSCGVYFGTSGGQVYASADAGDSWNAIVRDLPSVLSVQVQTLE
;
A
#
# COMPACT_ATOMS: atom_id res chain seq x y z
N HIS A 1 -5.27 11.54 7.44
CA HIS A 1 -5.22 10.83 8.75
C HIS A 1 -6.02 11.61 9.80
N PRO A 2 -6.77 10.98 10.74
CA PRO A 2 -7.61 11.71 11.69
C PRO A 2 -6.89 12.74 12.56
N SER A 3 -5.64 12.46 12.97
CA SER A 3 -4.83 13.41 13.75
C SER A 3 -4.22 14.56 12.93
N ARG A 4 -4.22 14.45 11.59
CA ARG A 4 -3.72 15.47 10.66
C ARG A 4 -4.71 15.61 9.49
N PRO A 5 -5.91 16.18 9.73
CA PRO A 5 -7.00 16.18 8.75
C PRO A 5 -6.71 16.98 7.47
N ASN A 6 -5.79 17.94 7.53
CA ASN A 6 -5.37 18.72 6.35
C ASN A 6 -4.34 17.98 5.49
N VAL A 7 -3.75 16.89 5.99
CA VAL A 7 -2.78 16.10 5.23
C VAL A 7 -3.51 14.95 4.54
N LEU A 8 -3.50 14.98 3.22
CA LEU A 8 -4.10 13.95 2.37
C LEU A 8 -3.04 13.38 1.43
N PHE A 9 -3.18 12.11 1.11
CA PHE A 9 -2.34 11.39 0.17
C PHE A 9 -3.21 10.79 -0.94
N MET A 10 -2.67 10.68 -2.14
CA MET A 10 -3.38 10.13 -3.29
C MET A 10 -2.43 9.33 -4.18
N GLN A 11 -2.76 8.06 -4.42
CA GLN A 11 -2.20 7.32 -5.55
C GLN A 11 -3.07 7.60 -6.80
N LYS A 12 -2.55 8.46 -7.68
CA LYS A 12 -3.15 8.77 -8.97
C LYS A 12 -2.77 7.69 -10.00
N HIS A 13 -3.36 7.75 -11.20
CA HIS A 13 -3.02 6.86 -12.31
C HIS A 13 -1.51 6.87 -12.60
N TRP A 14 -0.91 8.06 -12.60
CA TRP A 14 0.52 8.29 -12.50
C TRP A 14 0.74 9.24 -11.33
N ASP A 15 1.83 9.10 -10.61
CA ASP A 15 2.23 9.87 -9.43
C ASP A 15 1.60 9.41 -8.10
N VAL A 16 2.41 9.52 -7.04
CA VAL A 16 1.92 9.57 -5.66
C VAL A 16 1.94 11.04 -5.22
N MET A 17 0.82 11.54 -4.74
CA MET A 17 0.64 12.96 -4.43
C MET A 17 0.34 13.16 -2.94
N ARG A 18 0.78 14.30 -2.39
CA ARG A 18 0.48 14.79 -1.04
C ARG A 18 -0.03 16.23 -1.10
N THR A 19 -0.94 16.55 -0.20
CA THR A 19 -1.30 17.92 0.17
C THR A 19 -1.16 18.07 1.68
N ASP A 20 -0.79 19.27 2.13
CA ASP A 20 -0.74 19.65 3.56
C ASP A 20 -1.79 20.73 3.91
N ASP A 21 -2.60 21.13 2.94
CA ASP A 21 -3.58 22.22 2.99
C ASP A 21 -4.98 21.77 2.55
N ALA A 22 -5.35 20.55 2.91
CA ALA A 22 -6.68 19.96 2.65
C ALA A 22 -7.07 19.92 1.16
N GLY A 23 -6.08 19.85 0.27
CA GLY A 23 -6.26 19.69 -1.16
C GLY A 23 -6.22 20.99 -1.97
N GLU A 24 -5.85 22.13 -1.36
CA GLU A 24 -5.64 23.39 -2.09
C GLU A 24 -4.43 23.30 -3.02
N MET A 25 -3.32 22.70 -2.57
CA MET A 25 -2.13 22.43 -3.37
C MET A 25 -1.65 21.00 -3.19
N TRP A 26 -1.26 20.39 -4.32
CA TRP A 26 -0.74 19.03 -4.38
C TRP A 26 0.70 19.02 -4.88
N HIS A 27 1.53 18.21 -4.23
CA HIS A 27 2.92 18.00 -4.58
C HIS A 27 3.17 16.51 -4.82
N GLU A 28 3.98 16.21 -5.83
CA GLU A 28 4.43 14.85 -6.09
C GLU A 28 5.39 14.38 -4.99
N ILE A 29 5.22 13.13 -4.56
CA ILE A 29 6.01 12.47 -3.52
C ILE A 29 6.46 11.05 -3.95
N SER A 30 6.49 10.76 -5.25
CA SER A 30 6.89 9.46 -5.81
C SER A 30 8.33 9.10 -5.47
N GLY A 31 9.25 10.07 -5.54
CA GLY A 31 10.65 9.93 -5.11
C GLY A 31 11.38 8.72 -5.68
N ASN A 32 11.82 7.81 -4.81
CA ASN A 32 12.61 6.63 -5.17
C ASN A 32 11.79 5.35 -5.50
N LEU A 33 10.47 5.46 -5.71
CA LEU A 33 9.65 4.30 -6.11
C LEU A 33 10.12 3.70 -7.45
N PRO A 34 10.02 2.37 -7.63
CA PRO A 34 10.39 1.71 -8.89
C PRO A 34 9.41 1.98 -10.03
N SER A 35 8.22 2.48 -9.70
CA SER A 35 7.14 2.88 -10.60
C SER A 35 6.25 3.87 -9.85
N ASP A 36 5.76 4.88 -10.57
CA ASP A 36 4.77 5.86 -10.09
C ASP A 36 3.32 5.39 -10.33
N PHE A 37 3.14 4.26 -11.01
CA PHE A 37 1.85 3.65 -11.31
C PHE A 37 1.43 2.67 -10.22
N GLY A 38 0.16 2.73 -9.82
CA GLY A 38 -0.40 1.89 -8.77
C GLY A 38 -1.85 2.24 -8.47
N PHE A 39 -2.44 1.56 -7.48
CA PHE A 39 -3.84 1.79 -7.11
C PHE A 39 -4.04 2.06 -5.63
N VAL A 40 -3.42 1.26 -4.77
CA VAL A 40 -3.58 1.34 -3.32
C VAL A 40 -2.74 2.46 -2.72
N ILE A 41 -3.31 3.10 -1.71
CA ILE A 41 -2.59 3.93 -0.75
C ILE A 41 -3.31 3.86 0.59
N ASP A 42 -2.58 3.68 1.68
CA ASP A 42 -3.14 3.71 3.02
C ASP A 42 -2.16 4.35 4.01
N VAL A 43 -2.67 4.85 5.14
CA VAL A 43 -1.91 5.60 6.14
C VAL A 43 -1.94 4.85 7.47
N HIS A 44 -0.78 4.65 8.08
CA HIS A 44 -0.66 4.03 9.40
C HIS A 44 -1.58 4.70 10.43
N SER A 45 -2.28 3.92 11.25
CA SER A 45 -3.34 4.39 12.16
C SER A 45 -2.87 5.29 13.31
N HIS A 46 -1.59 5.17 13.68
CA HIS A 46 -0.97 5.96 14.76
C HIS A 46 0.14 6.91 14.31
N GLU A 47 0.52 6.86 13.03
CA GLU A 47 1.68 7.59 12.49
C GLU A 47 1.25 8.32 11.20
N PRO A 48 0.83 9.59 11.30
CA PRO A 48 0.13 10.27 10.20
C PRO A 48 0.99 10.55 8.96
N ASP A 49 2.31 10.49 9.08
CA ASP A 49 3.26 10.62 7.99
C ASP A 49 3.78 9.25 7.51
N THR A 50 3.27 8.13 8.05
CA THR A 50 3.61 6.78 7.59
C THR A 50 2.58 6.29 6.59
N VAL A 51 3.00 6.07 5.35
CA VAL A 51 2.14 5.74 4.21
C VAL A 51 2.63 4.51 3.47
N TYR A 52 1.69 3.75 2.92
CA TYR A 52 1.95 2.50 2.21
C TYR A 52 1.42 2.58 0.79
N VAL A 53 2.19 2.07 -0.17
CA VAL A 53 1.77 1.87 -1.57
C VAL A 53 2.27 0.52 -2.09
N ILE A 54 1.64 0.02 -3.16
CA ILE A 54 2.11 -1.15 -3.90
C ILE A 54 2.23 -0.77 -5.38
N PRO A 55 3.44 -0.46 -5.87
CA PRO A 55 3.65 -0.09 -7.26
C PRO A 55 3.34 -1.24 -8.23
N ILE A 56 2.76 -0.87 -9.36
CA ILE A 56 2.44 -1.72 -10.51
C ILE A 56 3.25 -1.21 -11.71
N LYS A 57 3.62 -2.09 -12.64
CA LYS A 57 4.60 -1.78 -13.68
C LYS A 57 4.14 -0.68 -14.63
N SER A 58 2.92 -0.74 -15.16
CA SER A 58 2.34 0.30 -16.01
C SER A 58 0.84 0.10 -16.20
N ASP A 59 0.21 1.03 -16.93
CA ASP A 59 -1.18 0.96 -17.43
C ASP A 59 -1.43 -0.18 -18.44
N SER A 60 -0.37 -0.64 -19.10
CA SER A 60 -0.39 -1.75 -20.05
C SER A 60 -0.01 -3.08 -19.41
N ASP A 61 0.84 -3.05 -18.39
CA ASP A 61 1.32 -4.22 -17.65
C ASP A 61 0.86 -4.15 -16.18
N HIS A 62 -0.36 -4.63 -15.91
CA HIS A 62 -0.97 -4.64 -14.58
C HIS A 62 -0.41 -5.72 -13.64
N PHE A 63 0.90 -5.75 -13.45
CA PHE A 63 1.57 -6.58 -12.46
C PHE A 63 2.75 -5.85 -11.79
N VAL A 64 3.22 -6.36 -10.66
CA VAL A 64 4.31 -5.75 -9.88
C VAL A 64 5.64 -5.69 -10.65
N PRO A 65 6.44 -4.61 -10.51
CA PRO A 65 7.76 -4.49 -11.13
C PRO A 65 8.68 -5.68 -10.83
N ASP A 66 9.46 -6.09 -11.83
CA ASP A 66 10.39 -7.23 -11.79
C ASP A 66 9.76 -8.60 -11.47
N GLY A 67 8.43 -8.72 -11.43
CA GLY A 67 7.77 -9.93 -10.94
C GLY A 67 7.99 -10.15 -9.43
N LYS A 68 8.17 -9.07 -8.67
CA LYS A 68 8.48 -9.09 -7.22
C LYS A 68 7.45 -8.28 -6.45
N LEU A 69 6.68 -8.95 -5.60
CA LEU A 69 5.68 -8.30 -4.76
C LEU A 69 6.37 -7.61 -3.59
N ARG A 70 6.14 -6.30 -3.47
CA ARG A 70 6.73 -5.45 -2.42
C ARG A 70 5.70 -4.42 -2.00
N VAL A 71 5.55 -4.22 -0.70
CA VAL A 71 4.86 -3.06 -0.16
C VAL A 71 5.91 -1.99 0.09
N TYR A 72 5.69 -0.77 -0.37
CA TYR A 72 6.60 0.34 -0.10
C TYR A 72 6.03 1.19 1.03
N ARG A 73 6.86 1.48 2.02
CA ARG A 73 6.52 2.34 3.16
C ARG A 73 7.40 3.58 3.14
N SER A 74 6.79 4.74 3.31
CA SER A 74 7.50 5.95 3.69
C SER A 74 7.07 6.35 5.10
N ARG A 75 8.02 6.79 5.94
CA ARG A 75 7.75 7.34 7.28
C ARG A 75 7.84 8.87 7.33
N SER A 76 8.14 9.50 6.20
CA SER A 76 8.25 10.96 6.01
C SER A 76 7.09 11.52 5.18
N GLY A 77 6.07 10.71 4.90
CA GLY A 77 4.95 11.02 4.03
C GLY A 77 5.35 11.14 2.56
N GLY A 78 6.26 10.27 2.12
CA GLY A 78 6.71 10.10 0.74
C GLY A 78 8.15 10.52 0.48
N ASN A 79 8.51 10.60 -0.81
CA ASN A 79 9.85 10.83 -1.38
C ASN A 79 10.90 9.74 -1.08
N GLU A 80 10.99 9.30 0.17
CA GLU A 80 11.87 8.21 0.59
C GLU A 80 11.03 7.01 1.01
N TRP A 81 11.14 5.94 0.21
CA TRP A 81 10.36 4.73 0.35
C TRP A 81 11.27 3.52 0.59
N GLU A 82 10.89 2.71 1.57
CA GLU A 82 11.51 1.44 1.92
C GLU A 82 10.69 0.28 1.33
N ALA A 83 11.36 -0.65 0.65
CA ALA A 83 10.72 -1.87 0.17
C ALA A 83 10.57 -2.92 1.28
N LEU A 84 9.34 -3.19 1.68
CA LEU A 84 8.96 -4.22 2.65
C LEU A 84 8.68 -5.54 1.93
N THR A 85 9.52 -6.55 2.17
CA THR A 85 9.58 -7.77 1.32
C THR A 85 9.53 -9.08 2.08
N LYS A 86 9.78 -9.07 3.39
CA LYS A 86 9.90 -10.29 4.19
C LYS A 86 8.58 -11.06 4.21
N GLY A 87 8.58 -12.25 3.62
CA GLY A 87 7.38 -13.10 3.50
C GLY A 87 6.57 -12.92 2.21
N LEU A 88 6.97 -11.98 1.33
CA LEU A 88 6.33 -11.76 0.02
C LEU A 88 7.10 -12.45 -1.11
N PRO A 89 6.42 -12.92 -2.19
CA PRO A 89 7.08 -13.49 -3.36
C PRO A 89 8.07 -12.54 -4.05
N GLN A 90 9.34 -12.94 -4.13
CA GLN A 90 10.43 -12.13 -4.71
C GLN A 90 10.87 -12.60 -6.12
N LYS A 91 10.02 -13.36 -6.81
CA LYS A 91 10.18 -13.75 -8.22
C LYS A 91 8.88 -14.31 -8.77
N ASP A 92 8.74 -14.31 -10.09
CA ASP A 92 7.66 -14.96 -10.83
C ASP A 92 6.24 -14.58 -10.34
N CYS A 93 6.08 -13.36 -9.81
CA CYS A 93 4.83 -12.86 -9.25
C CYS A 93 4.17 -11.86 -10.20
N TYR A 94 3.08 -12.27 -10.85
CA TYR A 94 2.38 -11.48 -11.86
C TYR A 94 0.95 -11.18 -11.40
N VAL A 95 0.83 -10.43 -10.30
CA VAL A 95 -0.45 -10.03 -9.72
C VAL A 95 -0.60 -8.52 -9.67
N ASN A 96 -1.85 -8.07 -9.68
CA ASN A 96 -2.24 -6.69 -9.42
C ASN A 96 -2.76 -6.55 -7.97
N VAL A 97 -2.80 -5.33 -7.44
CA VAL A 97 -3.50 -4.97 -6.19
C VAL A 97 -4.41 -3.80 -6.51
N LEU A 98 -5.72 -4.01 -6.37
CA LEU A 98 -6.74 -3.03 -6.75
C LEU A 98 -6.93 -1.97 -5.66
N ARG A 99 -7.50 -0.82 -6.05
CA ARG A 99 -7.56 0.41 -5.22
C ARG A 99 -8.06 0.19 -3.79
N ASP A 100 -9.14 -0.58 -3.64
CA ASP A 100 -9.78 -0.83 -2.33
C ASP A 100 -9.30 -2.14 -1.68
N ALA A 101 -8.27 -2.79 -2.24
CA ALA A 101 -7.75 -4.07 -1.79
C ALA A 101 -6.60 -3.93 -0.79
N MET A 102 -6.49 -2.80 -0.10
CA MET A 102 -5.60 -2.58 1.04
C MET A 102 -6.40 -1.97 2.20
N ALA A 103 -6.05 -2.36 3.42
CA ALA A 103 -6.60 -1.77 4.63
C ALA A 103 -5.57 -1.83 5.76
N VAL A 104 -5.66 -0.89 6.70
CA VAL A 104 -4.94 -0.87 7.97
C VAL A 104 -5.89 -1.01 9.15
N ASP A 105 -5.44 -1.67 10.22
CA ASP A 105 -6.20 -1.73 11.48
C ASP A 105 -5.74 -0.67 12.50
N SER A 106 -6.46 -0.61 13.63
CA SER A 106 -6.21 0.32 14.73
C SER A 106 -5.57 -0.33 15.96
N LEU A 107 -5.03 -1.56 15.85
CA LEU A 107 -4.31 -2.19 16.96
C LEU A 107 -3.02 -1.42 17.28
N ASP A 108 -2.47 -1.56 18.49
CA ASP A 108 -1.24 -0.87 18.91
C ASP A 108 -0.08 -1.17 17.93
N SER A 109 0.09 -2.45 17.59
CA SER A 109 0.92 -2.87 16.46
C SER A 109 0.08 -2.82 15.19
N CYS A 110 -0.04 -1.64 14.58
CA CYS A 110 -0.85 -1.40 13.38
C CYS A 110 -0.68 -2.53 12.36
N GLY A 111 -1.75 -3.27 12.11
CA GLY A 111 -1.78 -4.29 11.08
C GLY A 111 -1.99 -3.67 9.71
N VAL A 112 -1.41 -4.30 8.69
CA VAL A 112 -1.56 -3.91 7.28
C VAL A 112 -1.94 -5.15 6.48
N TYR A 113 -2.96 -5.00 5.64
CA TYR A 113 -3.58 -6.11 4.92
C TYR A 113 -3.75 -5.72 3.46
N PHE A 114 -3.50 -6.66 2.55
CA PHE A 114 -3.83 -6.43 1.15
C PHE A 114 -4.19 -7.72 0.40
N GLY A 115 -5.04 -7.56 -0.59
CA GLY A 115 -5.53 -8.62 -1.46
C GLY A 115 -4.97 -8.50 -2.88
N THR A 116 -4.68 -9.62 -3.52
CA THR A 116 -4.15 -9.65 -4.89
C THR A 116 -5.22 -10.08 -5.89
N SER A 117 -5.04 -9.70 -7.15
CA SER A 117 -5.84 -10.23 -8.26
C SER A 117 -5.65 -11.75 -8.46
N GLY A 118 -4.61 -12.33 -7.88
CA GLY A 118 -4.32 -13.77 -7.87
C GLY A 118 -5.05 -14.54 -6.76
N GLY A 119 -5.88 -13.89 -5.95
CA GLY A 119 -6.69 -14.56 -4.94
C GLY A 119 -6.00 -14.81 -3.60
N GLN A 120 -4.87 -14.15 -3.33
CA GLN A 120 -4.22 -14.19 -2.02
C GLN A 120 -4.59 -12.97 -1.19
N VAL A 121 -4.67 -13.15 0.13
CA VAL A 121 -4.70 -12.04 1.11
C VAL A 121 -3.46 -12.17 1.99
N TYR A 122 -2.66 -11.11 2.03
CA TYR A 122 -1.50 -10.99 2.89
C TYR A 122 -1.82 -10.10 4.08
N ALA A 123 -1.23 -10.43 5.23
CA ALA A 123 -1.33 -9.67 6.45
C ALA A 123 0.06 -9.48 7.07
N SER A 124 0.28 -8.29 7.60
CA SER A 124 1.36 -7.95 8.52
C SER A 124 0.74 -7.49 9.83
N ALA A 125 1.28 -7.97 10.96
CA ALA A 125 0.90 -7.56 12.31
C ALA A 125 1.98 -6.68 12.98
N ASP A 126 2.89 -6.13 12.15
CA ASP A 126 4.09 -5.41 12.56
C ASP A 126 4.38 -4.24 11.60
N ALA A 127 3.34 -3.48 11.25
CA ALA A 127 3.43 -2.28 10.41
C ALA A 127 4.15 -2.49 9.06
N GLY A 128 4.06 -3.71 8.51
CA GLY A 128 4.63 -4.15 7.25
C GLY A 128 6.02 -4.78 7.33
N ASP A 129 6.63 -4.90 8.51
CA ASP A 129 7.99 -5.45 8.65
C ASP A 129 8.07 -6.94 8.27
N SER A 130 6.99 -7.70 8.42
CA SER A 130 6.85 -9.07 7.91
C SER A 130 5.43 -9.42 7.48
N TRP A 131 5.33 -10.30 6.49
CA TRP A 131 4.07 -10.65 5.84
C TRP A 131 3.80 -12.15 5.86
N ASN A 132 2.52 -12.51 6.01
CA ASN A 132 2.03 -13.87 5.85
C ASN A 132 0.83 -13.90 4.89
N ALA A 133 0.77 -14.89 4.01
CA ALA A 133 -0.45 -15.16 3.25
C ALA A 133 -1.46 -15.88 4.18
N ILE A 134 -2.49 -15.17 4.60
CA ILE A 134 -3.52 -15.68 5.53
C ILE A 134 -4.68 -16.36 4.81
N VAL A 135 -4.88 -16.05 3.52
CA VAL A 135 -5.86 -16.69 2.64
C VAL A 135 -5.24 -16.88 1.25
N ARG A 136 -5.62 -17.97 0.58
CA ARG A 136 -5.19 -18.32 -0.78
C ARG A 136 -6.37 -18.86 -1.57
N ASP A 137 -6.21 -18.92 -2.89
CA ASP A 137 -7.13 -19.60 -3.82
C ASP A 137 -8.55 -19.02 -3.86
N LEU A 138 -8.68 -17.72 -3.58
CA LEU A 138 -9.91 -16.98 -3.86
C LEU A 138 -10.02 -16.59 -5.34
N PRO A 139 -11.20 -16.18 -5.82
CA PRO A 139 -11.30 -15.29 -6.96
C PRO A 139 -10.48 -14.00 -6.73
N SER A 140 -10.29 -13.22 -7.80
CA SER A 140 -9.61 -11.91 -7.71
C SER A 140 -10.17 -11.07 -6.57
N VAL A 141 -9.31 -10.64 -5.65
CA VAL A 141 -9.71 -9.82 -4.50
C VAL A 141 -9.90 -8.38 -4.96
N LEU A 142 -11.14 -7.89 -4.86
CA LEU A 142 -11.49 -6.54 -5.29
C LEU A 142 -11.34 -5.50 -4.17
N SER A 143 -11.62 -5.92 -2.94
CA SER A 143 -11.49 -5.08 -1.76
C SER A 143 -11.12 -5.89 -0.53
N VAL A 144 -10.41 -5.26 0.40
CA VAL A 144 -10.10 -5.75 1.74
C VAL A 144 -10.57 -4.68 2.73
N GLN A 145 -11.22 -5.13 3.80
CA GLN A 145 -11.66 -4.27 4.90
C GLN A 145 -11.31 -5.00 6.19
N VAL A 146 -10.96 -4.23 7.23
CA VAL A 146 -10.62 -4.78 8.54
C VAL A 146 -11.43 -4.10 9.64
N GLN A 147 -11.70 -4.87 10.68
CA GLN A 147 -12.37 -4.40 11.88
C GLN A 147 -11.66 -4.97 13.09
N THR A 148 -11.32 -4.09 14.02
CA THR A 148 -10.86 -4.47 15.36
C THR A 148 -12.08 -4.73 16.24
N LEU A 149 -12.03 -5.80 17.02
CA LEU A 149 -13.07 -6.17 17.97
C LEU A 149 -12.56 -5.86 19.38
N GLU A 150 -13.42 -5.26 20.19
CA GLU A 150 -13.18 -5.05 21.63
C GLU A 150 -13.49 -6.31 22.45
#